data_AF-A0A9P7UQE5-F1
#
_entry.id   AF-A0A9P7UQE5-F1
#
_cell.length_a   1.000
_cell.length_b   1.000
_cell.length_c   1.000
_cell.angle_alpha   90.00
_cell.angle_beta   90.00
_cell.angle_gamma   90.00
#
_symmetry.space_group_name_H-M   'P 1'
#
loop_
_entity.id
_entity.type
_entity.pdbx_description
1 polymer ?
#
loop_
_entity_poly.entity_id
_entity_poly.type
_entity_poly.pdbx_seq_one_letter_code
_entity_poly.pdbx_strand_id
1 'polypeptide(L)'
;MSLKRGKYLIFDERGNLISRLLYEDKSFAGPKVPIVKHVRPIPPDPATWTVEPLIGGKPNTYVLSNRDAATDESNGLVWANGDSILPPPSWIIFPLPGKHNRYYITREDDSERPGGSWVVPEGDEQAQIKFFSPSVRPSEFQFVHILD
;
A
#
# COMPACT_ATOMS: atom_id res chain seq x y z
N MET A 1 17.35 -2.26 -4.51
CA MET A 1 17.26 -0.81 -4.78
C MET A 1 16.19 -0.26 -3.85
N SER A 2 16.50 0.76 -3.05
CA SER A 2 15.52 1.44 -2.19
C SER A 2 14.64 2.37 -3.01
N LEU A 3 13.39 2.59 -2.58
CA LEU A 3 12.51 3.60 -3.14
C LEU A 3 12.97 4.99 -2.73
N LYS A 4 12.88 5.95 -3.66
CA LYS A 4 13.08 7.38 -3.37
C LYS A 4 11.85 7.94 -2.67
N ARG A 5 12.04 8.96 -1.83
CA ARG A 5 10.91 9.79 -1.37
C ARG A 5 10.23 10.42 -2.59
N GLY A 6 8.91 10.50 -2.60
CA GLY A 6 8.17 11.21 -3.64
C GLY A 6 6.74 10.70 -3.81
N LYS A 7 6.12 11.10 -4.93
CA LYS A 7 4.77 10.69 -5.34
C LYS A 7 4.81 9.57 -6.38
N TYR A 8 3.94 8.58 -6.19
CA TYR A 8 3.88 7.36 -6.99
C TYR A 8 2.45 7.00 -7.41
N LEU A 9 2.33 6.32 -8.55
CA LEU A 9 1.20 5.41 -8.81
C LEU A 9 1.64 4.00 -8.44
N ILE A 10 0.74 3.25 -7.80
CA ILE A 10 0.98 1.86 -7.42
C ILE A 10 0.01 0.98 -8.18
N PHE A 11 0.54 -0.01 -8.90
CA PHE A 11 -0.26 -0.98 -9.65
C PHE A 11 -0.05 -2.38 -9.09
N ASP A 12 -1.07 -3.23 -9.12
CA ASP A 12 -0.88 -4.66 -8.87
C ASP A 12 -0.20 -5.36 -10.07
N GLU A 13 0.09 -6.65 -9.90
CA GLU A 13 0.69 -7.50 -10.93
C GLU A 13 -0.13 -7.61 -12.22
N ARG A 14 -1.43 -7.30 -12.15
CA ARG A 14 -2.39 -7.33 -13.27
C ARG A 14 -2.53 -5.95 -13.94
N GLY A 15 -1.88 -4.92 -13.41
CA GLY A 15 -1.92 -3.56 -13.94
C GLY A 15 -3.17 -2.77 -13.54
N ASN A 16 -3.84 -3.16 -12.46
CA ASN A 16 -4.90 -2.38 -11.82
C ASN A 16 -4.26 -1.33 -10.90
N LEU A 17 -4.78 -0.11 -10.93
CA LEU A 17 -4.32 0.94 -10.00
C LEU A 17 -4.80 0.59 -8.58
N ILE A 18 -3.92 0.66 -7.59
CA ILE A 18 -4.26 0.44 -6.18
C ILE A 18 -4.32 1.80 -5.50
N SER A 19 -5.50 2.25 -5.06
CA SER A 19 -5.67 3.54 -4.39
C SER A 19 -7.05 3.68 -3.72
N ARG A 20 -7.31 4.80 -3.04
CA ARG A 20 -8.67 5.18 -2.61
C ARG A 20 -9.59 5.43 -3.82
N LEU A 21 -10.90 5.30 -3.62
CA LEU A 21 -11.93 5.69 -4.58
C LEU A 21 -12.08 7.21 -4.68
N LEU A 22 -12.51 7.70 -5.85
CA LEU A 22 -12.64 9.13 -6.15
C LEU A 22 -13.90 9.74 -5.52
N TYR A 23 -14.99 8.97 -5.54
CA TYR A 23 -16.25 9.29 -4.89
C TYR A 23 -16.34 8.50 -3.60
N GLU A 24 -15.91 9.11 -2.51
CA GLU A 24 -16.17 8.59 -1.18
C GLU A 24 -17.63 8.93 -0.85
N ASP A 25 -18.46 7.90 -0.68
CA ASP A 25 -19.80 8.12 -0.16
C ASP A 25 -19.67 8.83 1.18
N LYS A 26 -20.35 9.97 1.35
CA LYS A 26 -20.34 10.72 2.61
C LYS A 26 -20.96 9.91 3.76
N SER A 27 -21.55 8.75 3.48
CA SER A 27 -21.94 7.75 4.48
C SER A 27 -20.74 7.00 5.10
N PHE A 28 -19.61 6.88 4.38
CA PHE A 28 -18.30 6.47 4.88
C PHE A 28 -17.55 7.63 5.54
N ALA A 29 -18.27 8.57 6.19
CA ALA A 29 -17.70 9.65 7.01
C ALA A 29 -17.06 9.12 8.32
N GLY A 30 -16.35 8.00 8.23
CA GLY A 30 -15.36 7.59 9.20
C GLY A 30 -13.96 8.00 8.71
N PRO A 31 -12.97 8.04 9.60
CA PRO A 31 -11.61 8.42 9.26
C PRO A 31 -10.90 7.41 8.34
N LYS A 32 -11.45 6.21 8.17
CA LYS A 32 -10.83 5.12 7.40
C LYS A 32 -11.50 4.92 6.06
N VAL A 33 -10.73 5.07 4.99
CA VAL A 33 -11.17 4.82 3.61
C VAL A 33 -10.51 3.55 3.06
N PRO A 34 -11.24 2.63 2.44
CA PRO A 34 -10.65 1.43 1.83
C PRO A 34 -9.58 1.75 0.78
N ILE A 35 -8.46 1.01 0.81
CA ILE A 35 -7.54 0.95 -0.33
C ILE A 35 -8.00 -0.17 -1.26
N VAL A 36 -8.40 0.18 -2.47
CA VAL A 36 -8.98 -0.77 -3.43
C VAL A 36 -8.18 -0.83 -4.72
N LYS A 37 -8.37 -1.91 -5.47
CA LYS A 37 -7.96 -2.01 -6.86
C LYS A 37 -9.00 -1.36 -7.76
N HIS A 38 -8.54 -0.58 -8.72
CA HIS A 38 -9.37 0.07 -9.73
C HIS A 38 -9.21 -0.72 -11.01
N VAL A 39 -10.24 -1.49 -11.34
CA VAL A 39 -10.33 -2.17 -12.63
C VAL A 39 -10.54 -1.12 -13.70
N ARG A 40 -9.78 -1.22 -14.80
CA ARG A 40 -9.73 -0.22 -15.87
C ARG A 40 -11.14 0.20 -16.36
N PRO A 41 -11.31 1.47 -16.79
CA PRO A 41 -10.28 2.49 -17.03
C PRO A 41 -9.73 3.15 -15.76
N ILE A 42 -8.46 3.54 -15.79
CA ILE A 42 -7.85 4.36 -14.72
C ILE A 42 -8.57 5.72 -14.71
N PRO A 43 -9.01 6.23 -13.54
CA PRO A 43 -9.66 7.52 -13.46
C PRO A 43 -8.74 8.65 -13.97
N PRO A 44 -9.30 9.73 -14.54
CA PRO A 44 -8.52 10.84 -15.12
C PRO A 44 -7.66 11.59 -14.09
N ASP A 45 -8.03 11.53 -12.80
CA ASP A 45 -7.26 12.06 -11.67
C ASP A 45 -6.97 10.93 -10.66
N PRO A 46 -5.99 10.05 -10.95
CA PRO A 46 -5.73 8.90 -10.10
C PRO A 46 -5.15 9.34 -8.76
N ALA A 47 -5.67 8.78 -7.67
CA ALA A 47 -5.17 9.08 -6.34
C ALA A 47 -3.70 8.63 -6.19
N THR A 48 -2.81 9.61 -5.99
CA THR A 48 -1.37 9.37 -5.86
C THR A 48 -0.99 8.92 -4.45
N TRP A 49 0.08 8.14 -4.38
CA TRP A 49 0.73 7.73 -3.14
C TRP A 49 1.91 8.62 -2.81
N THR A 50 2.01 9.05 -1.57
CA THR A 50 3.24 9.63 -1.02
C THR A 50 4.01 8.52 -0.33
N VAL A 51 5.29 8.35 -0.69
CA VAL A 51 6.21 7.38 -0.10
C VAL A 51 7.27 8.15 0.67
N GLU A 52 7.34 7.96 1.98
CA GLU A 52 8.30 8.66 2.84
C GLU A 52 9.17 7.66 3.61
N PRO A 53 10.50 7.66 3.46
CA PRO A 53 11.37 6.81 4.25
C PRO A 53 11.21 7.10 5.75
N LEU A 54 11.08 6.06 6.58
CA LEU A 54 11.01 6.24 8.03
C LEU A 54 12.40 6.53 8.59
N ILE A 55 12.61 7.76 9.09
CA ILE A 55 13.89 8.16 9.71
C ILE A 55 14.09 7.39 11.02
N GLY A 56 15.20 6.67 11.13
CA GLY A 56 15.51 5.85 12.31
C GLY A 56 14.80 4.49 12.34
N GLY A 57 14.03 4.15 11.29
CA GLY A 57 13.40 2.83 11.13
C GLY A 57 14.35 1.76 10.59
N LYS A 58 13.83 0.53 10.40
CA LYS A 58 14.56 -0.55 9.73
C LYS A 58 14.87 -0.19 8.26
N PRO A 59 15.87 -0.84 7.62
CA PRO A 59 16.14 -0.62 6.20
C PRO A 59 14.92 -0.91 5.32
N ASN A 60 14.66 -0.03 4.36
CA ASN A 60 13.51 -0.09 3.45
C ASN A 60 12.14 0.01 4.16
N THR A 61 12.10 0.63 5.34
CA THR A 61 10.84 1.01 5.99
C THR A 61 10.36 2.37 5.49
N TYR A 62 9.08 2.45 5.16
CA TYR A 62 8.42 3.63 4.62
C TYR A 62 7.06 3.87 5.28
N VAL A 63 6.67 5.13 5.39
CA VAL A 63 5.27 5.52 5.56
C VAL A 63 4.66 5.66 4.17
N LEU A 64 3.52 5.01 3.98
CA LEU A 64 2.74 5.07 2.74
C LEU A 64 1.45 5.84 3.00
N SER A 65 1.22 6.91 2.25
CA SER A 65 0.00 7.72 2.37
C SER A 65 -0.70 7.81 1.02
N ASN A 66 -2.03 7.72 1.00
CA ASN A 66 -2.83 7.94 -0.22
C ASN A 66 -3.79 9.11 -0.01
N ARG A 67 -3.63 10.17 -0.83
CA ARG A 67 -4.32 11.47 -0.63
C ARG A 67 -4.16 12.00 0.80
N ASP A 68 -2.91 12.15 1.23
CA ASP A 68 -2.51 12.74 2.52
C ASP A 68 -2.97 11.98 3.79
N ALA A 69 -3.59 10.81 3.63
CA ALA A 69 -3.94 9.92 4.74
C ALA A 69 -2.96 8.73 4.79
N ALA A 70 -2.33 8.53 5.95
CA ALA A 70 -1.41 7.42 6.18
C ALA A 70 -2.17 6.09 6.09
N THR A 71 -1.53 5.07 5.53
CA THR A 71 -2.14 3.75 5.44
C THR A 71 -1.92 2.93 6.68
N ASP A 72 -2.96 2.20 7.07
CA ASP A 72 -3.03 1.39 8.26
C ASP A 72 -3.70 0.04 7.95
N GLU A 73 -3.49 -0.93 8.83
CA GLU A 73 -4.16 -2.23 8.81
C GLU A 73 -5.25 -2.26 9.88
N SER A 74 -6.43 -2.77 9.51
CA SER A 74 -7.48 -3.04 10.49
C SER A 74 -8.31 -4.23 10.04
N ASN A 75 -8.38 -5.27 10.89
CA ASN A 75 -9.10 -6.52 10.65
C ASN A 75 -8.65 -7.26 9.37
N GLY A 76 -7.35 -7.25 9.10
CA GLY A 76 -6.75 -7.86 7.91
C GLY A 76 -6.99 -7.09 6.62
N LEU A 77 -7.51 -5.87 6.70
CA LEU A 77 -7.79 -5.00 5.55
C LEU A 77 -6.93 -3.75 5.59
N VAL A 78 -6.56 -3.23 4.42
CA VAL A 78 -5.77 -2.02 4.28
C VAL A 78 -6.70 -0.81 4.11
N TRP A 79 -6.42 0.22 4.90
CA TRP A 79 -7.18 1.47 4.94
C TRP A 79 -6.24 2.66 4.79
N ALA A 80 -6.70 3.74 4.17
CA ALA A 80 -6.15 5.07 4.38
C ALA A 80 -6.85 5.68 5.60
N ASN A 81 -6.09 6.05 6.62
CA ASN A 81 -6.60 6.63 7.84
C ASN A 81 -6.32 8.14 7.87
N GLY A 82 -7.38 8.93 7.85
CA GLY A 82 -7.33 10.39 7.99
C GLY A 82 -7.11 10.84 9.44
N ASP A 83 -7.32 9.96 10.42
CA ASP A 83 -6.91 10.23 11.78
C ASP A 83 -5.40 10.04 11.91
N SER A 84 -4.72 11.10 12.35
CA SER A 84 -3.30 11.06 12.65
C SER A 84 -3.04 10.11 13.84
N ILE A 85 -2.67 8.87 13.55
CA ILE A 85 -2.09 7.96 14.54
C ILE A 85 -0.59 8.24 14.63
N LEU A 86 -0.08 8.44 15.85
CA LEU A 86 1.34 8.68 16.11
C LEU A 86 1.93 7.56 17.00
N PRO A 87 3.03 6.91 16.58
CA PRO A 87 3.67 7.03 15.27
C PRO A 87 2.80 6.46 14.14
N PRO A 88 2.91 6.97 12.90
CA PRO A 88 2.15 6.43 11.78
C PRO A 88 2.57 4.98 11.50
N PRO A 89 1.65 4.11 11.06
CA PRO A 89 2.01 2.78 10.62
C PRO A 89 3.03 2.82 9.48
N SER A 90 3.96 1.89 9.53
CA SER A 90 5.09 1.78 8.62
C SER A 90 5.14 0.42 7.94
N TRP A 91 5.69 0.42 6.74
CA TRP A 91 5.72 -0.73 5.85
C TRP A 91 7.14 -0.97 5.36
N ILE A 92 7.56 -2.22 5.35
CA ILE A 92 8.81 -2.61 4.70
C ILE A 92 8.51 -2.91 3.23
N ILE A 93 9.25 -2.28 2.32
CA ILE A 93 9.04 -2.42 0.88
C ILE A 93 10.24 -3.11 0.24
N PHE A 94 10.07 -4.37 -0.12
CA PHE A 94 11.14 -5.24 -0.63
C PHE A 94 11.16 -5.25 -2.16
N PRO A 95 12.29 -4.93 -2.82
CA PRO A 95 12.40 -5.05 -4.28
C PRO A 95 12.38 -6.53 -4.72
N LEU A 96 11.68 -6.82 -5.81
CA LEU A 96 11.70 -8.16 -6.41
C LEU A 96 12.97 -8.34 -7.26
N PRO A 97 13.79 -9.38 -6.99
CA PRO A 97 14.97 -9.66 -7.80
C PRO A 97 14.62 -9.86 -9.28
N GLY A 98 15.37 -9.20 -10.16
CA GLY A 98 15.18 -9.30 -11.61
C GLY A 98 13.95 -8.57 -12.17
N LYS A 99 13.15 -7.88 -11.33
CA LYS A 99 11.98 -7.13 -11.76
C LYS A 99 12.12 -5.65 -11.39
N HIS A 100 12.33 -4.79 -12.39
CA HIS A 100 12.46 -3.35 -12.18
C HIS A 100 11.17 -2.73 -11.64
N ASN A 101 11.30 -1.84 -10.67
CA ASN A 101 10.20 -1.09 -10.03
C ASN A 101 9.08 -1.98 -9.47
N ARG A 102 9.36 -3.24 -9.15
CA ARG A 102 8.40 -4.17 -8.54
C ARG A 102 8.80 -4.52 -7.13
N TYR A 103 7.82 -4.52 -6.22
CA TYR A 103 8.05 -4.66 -4.79
C TYR A 103 6.98 -5.51 -4.12
N TYR A 104 7.34 -6.11 -2.98
CA TYR A 104 6.39 -6.59 -1.99
C TYR A 104 6.25 -5.53 -0.89
N ILE A 105 5.05 -5.37 -0.35
CA ILE A 105 4.77 -4.50 0.78
C ILE A 105 4.42 -5.39 1.97
N THR A 106 5.17 -5.28 3.05
CA THR A 106 4.94 -6.05 4.28
C THR A 106 4.85 -5.13 5.48
N ARG A 107 4.12 -5.55 6.50
CA ARG A 107 4.14 -4.85 7.79
C ARG A 107 5.56 -4.83 8.34
N GLU A 108 5.90 -3.72 8.98
CA GLU A 108 7.04 -3.67 9.90
C GLU A 108 6.62 -4.37 11.21
N ASP A 109 6.62 -5.71 11.23
CA ASP A 109 6.39 -6.44 12.48
C ASP A 109 7.73 -6.56 13.25
N ASP A 110 7.66 -6.40 14.57
CA ASP A 110 8.81 -6.45 15.49
C ASP A 110 9.19 -7.87 15.95
N SER A 111 8.59 -8.91 15.38
CA SER A 111 8.72 -10.28 15.88
C SER A 111 9.03 -11.29 14.78
N GLU A 112 9.65 -12.39 15.18
CA GLU A 112 10.32 -13.48 14.46
C GLU A 112 9.47 -14.25 13.41
N ARG A 113 8.31 -13.72 13.00
CA ARG A 113 7.48 -14.26 11.92
C ARG A 113 7.57 -13.37 10.69
N PRO A 114 7.55 -13.91 9.47
CA PRO A 114 7.38 -13.09 8.28
C PRO A 114 6.07 -12.31 8.43
N GLY A 115 6.19 -10.99 8.55
CA GLY A 115 5.06 -10.12 8.82
C GLY A 115 3.96 -10.22 7.77
N GLY A 116 2.76 -9.78 8.13
CA GLY A 116 1.64 -9.74 7.20
C GLY A 116 2.00 -8.96 5.93
N SER A 117 1.76 -9.54 4.77
CA SER A 117 2.02 -8.94 3.45
C SER A 117 0.75 -8.42 2.81
N TRP A 118 0.88 -7.36 2.02
CA TRP A 118 -0.22 -6.88 1.19
C TRP A 118 -0.59 -7.92 0.13
N VAL A 119 -1.88 -8.18 0.01
CA VAL A 119 -2.49 -9.06 -0.98
C VAL A 119 -3.69 -8.35 -1.60
N VAL A 120 -3.80 -8.40 -2.93
CA VAL A 120 -4.94 -7.93 -3.70
C VAL A 120 -5.63 -9.15 -4.32
N PRO A 121 -6.69 -9.68 -3.69
CA PRO A 121 -7.39 -10.87 -4.19
C PRO A 121 -8.05 -10.63 -5.55
N GLU A 122 -8.36 -11.70 -6.26
CA GLU A 122 -9.05 -11.60 -7.56
C GLU A 122 -10.52 -11.19 -7.43
N GLY A 123 -11.24 -11.76 -6.46
CA GLY A 123 -12.66 -11.48 -6.24
C GLY A 123 -12.94 -10.24 -5.39
N ASP A 124 -11.99 -9.83 -4.54
CA ASP A 124 -12.18 -8.69 -3.65
C ASP A 124 -11.56 -7.42 -4.25
N GLU A 125 -12.22 -6.29 -4.06
CA GLU A 125 -11.71 -4.99 -4.50
C GLU A 125 -10.69 -4.42 -3.51
N GLN A 126 -10.81 -4.69 -2.21
CA GLN A 126 -9.96 -4.11 -1.18
C GLN A 126 -8.65 -4.88 -0.98
N ALA A 127 -7.55 -4.15 -0.83
CA ALA A 127 -6.26 -4.70 -0.42
C ALA A 127 -6.32 -5.24 1.01
N GLN A 128 -5.69 -6.38 1.23
CA GLN A 128 -5.73 -7.14 2.48
C GLN A 128 -4.32 -7.36 3.02
N ILE A 129 -4.20 -7.60 4.31
CA ILE A 129 -2.99 -8.12 4.93
C ILE A 129 -3.16 -9.60 5.21
N LYS A 130 -2.26 -10.42 4.66
CA LYS A 130 -2.23 -11.86 4.91
C LYS A 130 -0.84 -12.31 5.31
N PHE A 131 -0.78 -13.28 6.22
CA PHE A 131 0.48 -13.92 6.58
C PHE A 131 0.94 -14.85 5.46
N PHE A 132 2.26 -14.89 5.25
CA PHE A 132 2.84 -15.79 4.25
C PHE A 132 2.54 -17.24 4.61
N SER A 133 1.99 -17.97 3.64
CA SER A 133 1.79 -19.41 3.73
C SER A 133 2.01 -20.03 2.34
N PRO A 134 2.21 -21.35 2.24
CA PRO A 134 2.33 -22.00 0.94
C PRO A 134 1.13 -21.74 0.00
N SER A 135 -0.05 -21.47 0.57
CA SER A 135 -1.28 -21.16 -0.17
C SER A 135 -1.51 -19.66 -0.39
N VAL A 136 -0.76 -18.77 0.28
CA VAL A 136 -0.92 -17.32 0.19
C VAL A 136 0.38 -16.69 -0.26
N ARG A 137 0.40 -16.27 -1.53
CA ARG A 137 1.51 -15.51 -2.10
C ARG A 137 1.25 -14.00 -1.92
N PRO A 138 2.26 -13.22 -1.51
CA PRO A 138 2.18 -11.76 -1.52
C PRO A 138 1.90 -11.24 -2.93
N SER A 139 1.14 -10.17 -3.04
CA SER A 139 0.94 -9.52 -4.34
C SER A 139 2.18 -8.73 -4.73
N GLU A 140 2.53 -8.76 -6.02
CA GLU A 140 3.56 -7.88 -6.56
C GLU A 140 2.96 -6.50 -6.87
N PHE A 141 3.67 -5.46 -6.49
CA PHE A 141 3.26 -4.08 -6.73
C PHE A 141 4.29 -3.36 -7.60
N GLN A 142 3.84 -2.72 -8.68
CA GLN A 142 4.67 -1.85 -9.49
C GLN A 142 4.55 -0.40 -9.02
N PHE A 143 5.67 0.23 -8.69
CA PHE A 143 5.74 1.63 -8.27
C PHE A 143 6.21 2.50 -9.43
N VAL A 144 5.37 3.42 -9.89
CA VAL A 144 5.68 4.37 -10.96
C VAL A 144 5.85 5.76 -10.35
N HIS A 145 7.10 6.23 -10.31
CA HIS A 145 7.43 7.55 -9.76
C HIS A 145 6.93 8.67 -10.67
N ILE A 146 6.26 9.68 -10.09
CA ILE A 146 5.64 10.78 -10.84
C ILE A 146 6.32 12.12 -10.52
N LEU A 147 6.62 12.38 -9.25
CA LEU A 147 7.15 13.67 -8.76
C LEU A 147 7.99 13.46 -7.49
N ASP A 148 9.03 14.27 -7.32
CA ASP A 148 9.81 14.35 -6.07
C ASP A 148 9.06 15.16 -4.98
#